data_AF-A0A7S0JCM7-F1
#
_entry.id   AF-A0A7S0JCM7-F1
#
_cell.length_a   1.000
_cell.length_b   1.000
_cell.length_c   1.000
_cell.angle_alpha   90.00
_cell.angle_beta   90.00
_cell.angle_gamma   90.00
#
_symmetry.space_group_name_H-M   'P 1'
#
loop_
_entity.id
_entity.type
_entity.pdbx_description
1 polymer ?
#
loop_
_entity_poly.entity_id
_entity_poly.type
_entity_poly.pdbx_seq_one_letter_code
_entity_poly.pdbx_strand_id
1 'polypeptide(L)'
;SGEEEVEKEEEEEEEPPSQRQRISEDQYRQMSPDSRASQYHYLRQLERRYYSSSWHGKSSSVLTFSLVQSLGRTCNEQLWLAVTGLTDQLVHERVVFEKYVEEA
;
A
#
# COMPACT_ATOMS: atom_id res chain seq x y z
N SER A 1 -35.87 11.98 23.83
CA SER A 1 -34.60 11.38 24.27
C SER A 1 -34.49 10.02 23.62
N GLY A 2 -33.77 9.94 22.51
CA GLY A 2 -33.30 8.68 21.94
C GLY A 2 -31.84 8.57 22.34
N GLU A 3 -31.49 7.51 23.05
CA GLU A 3 -30.13 7.24 23.52
C GLU A 3 -29.36 6.66 22.32
N GLU A 4 -28.39 7.42 21.80
CA GLU A 4 -27.41 6.91 20.85
C GLU A 4 -26.34 6.15 21.65
N GLU A 5 -26.39 4.83 21.59
CA GLU A 5 -25.31 3.96 22.06
C GLU A 5 -24.11 4.14 21.13
N VAL A 6 -23.13 4.92 21.58
CA VAL A 6 -21.82 5.02 20.93
C VAL A 6 -21.06 3.74 21.25
N GLU A 7 -21.05 2.79 20.32
CA GLU A 7 -20.13 1.67 20.31
C GLU A 7 -18.69 2.21 20.36
N LYS A 8 -18.00 1.95 21.48
CA LYS A 8 -16.59 2.25 21.62
C LYS A 8 -15.82 1.21 20.80
N GLU A 9 -15.37 1.59 19.62
CA GLU A 9 -14.33 0.86 18.91
C GLU A 9 -13.08 0.88 19.80
N GLU A 10 -12.68 -0.28 20.29
CA GLU A 10 -11.42 -0.47 21.00
C GLU A 10 -10.29 -0.26 19.99
N GLU A 11 -9.70 0.95 19.98
CA GLU A 11 -8.44 1.22 19.30
C GLU A 11 -7.35 0.37 19.98
N GLU A 12 -7.09 -0.83 19.45
CA GLU A 12 -5.86 -1.55 19.73
C GLU A 12 -4.68 -0.65 19.34
N GLU A 13 -3.96 -0.12 20.32
CA GLU A 13 -2.71 0.62 20.13
C GLU A 13 -1.75 -0.22 19.26
N GLU A 14 -1.67 0.10 17.96
CA GLU A 14 -0.75 -0.55 17.03
C GLU A 14 0.69 -0.17 17.40
N GLU A 15 1.36 -1.02 18.19
CA GLU A 15 2.80 -0.93 18.36
C GLU A 15 3.49 -0.94 16.97
N PRO A 16 4.44 -0.02 16.72
CA PRO A 16 5.10 0.07 15.43
C PRO A 16 5.82 -1.25 15.11
N PRO A 17 5.72 -1.77 13.87
CA PRO A 17 6.26 -3.07 13.54
C PRO A 17 7.78 -3.06 13.71
N SER A 18 8.25 -3.85 14.68
CA SER A 18 9.64 -4.30 14.78
C SER A 18 10.13 -4.74 13.39
N GLN A 19 11.29 -4.22 12.96
CA GLN A 19 11.88 -4.52 11.66
C GLN A 19 11.80 -6.02 11.36
N ARG A 20 11.22 -6.39 10.21
CA ARG A 20 11.02 -7.79 9.80
C ARG A 20 12.35 -8.55 9.88
N GLN A 21 12.54 -9.33 10.95
CA GLN A 21 13.69 -10.19 11.07
C GLN A 21 13.53 -11.34 10.08
N ARG A 22 14.41 -11.37 9.08
CA ARG A 22 14.50 -12.51 8.15
C ARG A 22 15.12 -13.68 8.91
N ILE A 23 14.29 -14.65 9.25
CA ILE A 23 14.70 -15.91 9.86
C ILE A 23 15.10 -16.87 8.73
N SER A 24 16.27 -17.50 8.85
CA SER A 24 16.70 -18.50 7.86
C SER A 24 15.96 -19.83 8.05
N GLU A 25 15.92 -20.66 7.01
CA GLU A 25 15.24 -21.96 7.08
C GLU A 25 15.84 -22.88 8.15
N ASP A 26 17.16 -22.86 8.33
CA ASP A 26 17.84 -23.62 9.37
C ASP A 26 17.46 -23.16 10.78
N GLN A 27 17.33 -21.84 10.98
CA GLN A 27 16.86 -21.28 12.25
C GLN A 27 15.41 -21.68 12.52
N TYR A 28 14.55 -21.65 11.50
CA TYR A 28 13.16 -22.06 11.63
C TYR A 28 13.01 -23.54 12.03
N ARG A 29 13.86 -24.42 11.48
CA ARG A 29 13.85 -25.85 11.82
C ARG A 29 14.37 -26.15 13.22
N GLN A 30 15.25 -25.31 13.76
CA GLN A 30 15.80 -25.44 15.11
C GLN A 30 14.86 -24.90 16.19
N MET A 31 13.81 -24.16 15.82
CA MET A 31 12.83 -23.63 16.76
C MET A 31 11.95 -24.72 17.39
N SER A 32 11.53 -24.44 18.63
CA SER A 32 10.54 -25.28 19.31
C SER A 32 9.22 -25.34 18.52
N PRO A 33 8.41 -26.41 18.69
CA PRO A 33 7.07 -26.47 18.09
C PRO A 33 6.21 -25.23 18.38
N ASP A 34 6.21 -24.74 19.61
CA ASP A 34 5.41 -23.57 20.04
C ASP A 34 5.92 -22.27 19.40
N SER A 35 7.24 -22.11 19.30
CA SER A 35 7.85 -20.96 18.62
C SER A 35 7.53 -20.95 17.12
N ARG A 36 7.53 -22.11 16.46
CA ARG A 36 7.13 -22.24 15.05
C ARG A 36 5.65 -21.91 14.85
N ALA A 37 4.78 -22.41 15.72
CA ALA A 37 3.36 -22.10 15.67
C ALA A 37 3.12 -20.58 15.83
N SER A 38 3.78 -19.95 16.80
CA SER A 38 3.69 -18.51 17.04
C SER A 38 4.17 -17.69 15.83
N GLN A 39 5.30 -18.07 15.23
CA GLN A 39 5.82 -17.42 14.02
C GLN A 39 4.87 -17.59 12.82
N TYR A 40 4.28 -18.78 12.67
CA TYR A 40 3.29 -19.03 11.62
C TYR A 40 2.06 -18.14 11.77
N HIS A 41 1.53 -18.02 12.99
CA HIS A 41 0.38 -17.15 13.29
C HIS A 41 0.70 -15.68 13.01
N TYR A 42 1.86 -15.20 13.43
CA TYR A 42 2.33 -13.84 13.14
C TYR A 42 2.42 -13.58 11.63
N LEU A 43 3.08 -14.46 10.88
CA LEU A 43 3.22 -14.30 9.43
C LEU A 43 1.85 -14.32 8.72
N ARG A 44 0.92 -15.17 9.16
CA ARG A 44 -0.46 -15.17 8.63
C ARG A 44 -1.19 -13.88 8.94
N GLN A 45 -1.05 -13.33 10.14
CA GLN A 45 -1.70 -12.07 10.51
C GLN A 45 -1.11 -10.91 9.69
N LEU A 46 0.20 -10.90 9.49
CA LEU A 46 0.88 -9.91 8.65
C LEU A 46 0.44 -10.00 7.18
N GLU A 47 0.34 -11.20 6.63
CA GLU A 47 -0.17 -11.44 5.28
C GLU A 47 -1.62 -10.95 5.16
N ARG A 48 -2.49 -11.32 6.11
CA ARG A 48 -3.88 -10.84 6.14
C ARG A 48 -3.95 -9.32 6.21
N ARG A 49 -3.15 -8.67 7.06
CA ARG A 49 -3.13 -7.21 7.17
C ARG A 49 -2.64 -6.56 5.88
N TYR A 50 -1.56 -7.06 5.28
CA TYR A 50 -1.02 -6.54 4.02
C TYR A 50 -2.02 -6.67 2.84
N TYR A 51 -2.77 -7.77 2.77
CA TYR A 51 -3.76 -8.00 1.72
C TYR A 51 -5.19 -7.60 2.11
N SER A 52 -5.40 -7.02 3.30
CA SER A 52 -6.73 -6.63 3.80
C SER A 52 -7.36 -5.52 2.95
N SER A 53 -6.52 -4.67 2.37
CA SER A 53 -6.93 -3.59 1.48
C SER A 53 -5.89 -3.39 0.39
N SER A 54 -6.33 -2.88 -0.76
CA SER A 54 -5.47 -2.50 -1.87
C SER A 54 -5.58 -1.01 -2.10
N TRP A 55 -4.44 -0.33 -2.11
CA TRP A 55 -4.35 1.10 -2.39
C TRP A 55 -3.58 1.34 -3.68
N HIS A 56 -3.98 2.35 -4.44
CA HIS A 56 -3.27 2.74 -5.66
C HIS A 56 -2.38 3.96 -5.41
N GLY A 57 -1.11 3.82 -5.79
CA GLY A 57 -0.09 4.86 -5.67
C GLY A 57 -0.19 5.95 -6.75
N LYS A 58 0.92 6.64 -7.00
CA LYS A 58 1.04 7.59 -8.12
C LYS A 58 0.80 6.89 -9.45
N SER A 59 0.27 7.60 -10.45
CA SER A 59 0.12 7.01 -11.78
C SER A 59 1.46 6.59 -12.38
N SER A 60 1.51 5.38 -12.93
CA SER A 60 2.71 4.88 -13.61
C SER A 60 3.05 5.70 -14.86
N SER A 61 2.03 6.27 -15.52
CA SER A 61 2.21 7.17 -16.67
C SER A 61 2.93 8.45 -16.27
N VAL A 62 2.57 9.04 -15.13
CA VAL A 62 3.21 10.24 -14.56
C VAL A 62 4.65 9.95 -14.15
N LEU A 63 4.91 8.80 -13.51
CA LEU A 63 6.28 8.37 -13.17
C LEU A 63 7.15 8.20 -14.43
N THR A 64 6.59 7.60 -15.48
CA THR A 64 7.29 7.41 -16.76
C THR A 64 7.59 8.74 -17.42
N PHE A 65 6.66 9.68 -17.40
CA PHE A 65 6.88 11.02 -17.94
C PHE A 65 7.97 11.77 -17.17
N SER A 66 7.96 11.73 -15.84
CA SER A 66 9.01 12.33 -15.00
C SER A 66 10.40 11.76 -15.31
N LEU A 67 10.49 10.45 -15.53
CA LEU A 67 11.73 9.80 -15.96
C LEU A 67 12.18 10.31 -17.33
N VAL A 68 11.29 10.37 -18.32
CA VAL A 68 11.63 10.85 -19.67
C VAL A 68 12.03 12.33 -19.66
N GLN A 69 11.40 13.13 -18.80
CA GLN A 69 11.76 14.53 -18.54
C GLN A 69 13.15 14.66 -17.95
N SER A 70 13.51 13.81 -16.98
CA SER A 70 14.88 13.80 -16.42
C SER A 70 15.96 13.46 -17.46
N LEU A 71 15.58 12.72 -18.51
CA LEU A 71 16.46 12.37 -19.63
C LEU A 71 16.49 13.44 -20.74
N GLY A 72 15.69 14.50 -20.64
CA GLY A 72 15.58 15.55 -21.66
C GLY A 72 14.96 15.07 -22.98
N ARG A 73 14.19 13.97 -22.96
CA ARG A 73 13.61 13.34 -24.15
C ARG A 73 12.09 13.52 -24.27
N THR A 74 11.56 14.57 -23.64
CA THR A 74 10.12 14.85 -23.61
C THR A 74 9.59 15.28 -24.96
N CYS A 75 8.49 14.67 -25.38
CA CYS A 75 7.65 15.13 -26.49
C CYS A 75 6.19 15.32 -26.03
N ASN A 76 5.43 16.11 -26.78
CA ASN A 76 4.02 16.41 -26.46
C ASN A 76 3.14 15.15 -26.39
N GLU A 77 3.46 14.12 -27.17
CA GLU A 77 2.74 12.85 -27.13
C GLU A 77 2.89 12.14 -25.78
N GLN A 78 4.07 12.18 -25.17
CA GLN A 78 4.31 11.59 -23.85
C GLN A 78 3.57 12.34 -22.74
N LEU A 79 3.44 13.66 -22.85
CA LEU A 79 2.62 14.45 -21.94
C LEU A 79 1.15 14.02 -22.05
N TRP A 80 0.65 13.85 -23.28
CA TRP A 80 -0.73 13.43 -23.50
C TRP A 80 -1.01 12.02 -22.96
N LEU A 81 -0.05 11.09 -23.12
CA LEU A 81 -0.11 9.77 -22.53
C LEU A 81 -0.09 9.82 -20.99
N ALA A 82 0.68 10.74 -20.39
CA ALA A 82 0.68 10.95 -18.95
C ALA A 82 -0.70 11.38 -18.44
N VAL A 83 -1.30 12.40 -19.06
CA VAL A 83 -2.66 12.89 -18.76
C VAL A 83 -3.71 11.79 -18.94
N THR A 84 -3.61 11.01 -20.02
CA THR A 84 -4.53 9.89 -20.28
C THR A 84 -4.41 8.79 -19.20
N GLY A 85 -3.19 8.45 -18.78
CA GLY A 85 -2.99 7.46 -17.71
C GLY A 85 -3.37 7.96 -16.31
N LEU A 86 -3.31 9.26 -16.06
CA LEU A 86 -3.79 9.87 -14.81
C LEU A 86 -5.32 9.89 -14.77
N THR A 87 -5.97 10.24 -15.88
CA THR A 87 -7.44 10.23 -15.99
C THR A 87 -8.01 8.81 -15.93
N ASP A 88 -7.30 7.79 -16.43
CA ASP A 88 -7.68 6.38 -16.22
C ASP A 88 -7.79 6.02 -14.74
N GLN A 89 -6.86 6.48 -13.90
CA GLN A 89 -6.92 6.24 -12.46
C GLN A 89 -8.09 6.95 -11.79
N LEU A 90 -8.45 8.14 -12.25
CA LEU A 90 -9.60 8.88 -11.75
C LEU A 90 -10.92 8.17 -12.13
N VAL A 91 -11.07 7.76 -13.39
CA VAL A 91 -12.30 7.11 -13.89
C VAL A 91 -12.57 5.77 -13.19
N HIS A 92 -11.51 5.03 -12.84
CA HIS A 92 -11.63 3.75 -12.14
C HIS A 92 -11.69 3.89 -10.61
N GLU A 93 -11.88 5.10 -10.07
CA GLU A 93 -11.94 5.39 -8.62
C GLU A 93 -10.70 4.87 -7.86
N ARG A 94 -9.57 4.73 -8.55
CA ARG A 94 -8.32 4.25 -7.97
C ARG A 94 -7.63 5.34 -7.16
N VAL A 95 -7.97 6.60 -7.43
CA VAL A 95 -7.39 7.78 -6.79
C VAL A 95 -8.50 8.77 -6.42
N VAL A 96 -8.43 9.32 -5.20
CA VAL A 96 -9.34 10.38 -4.74
C VAL A 96 -9.08 11.66 -5.53
N PHE A 97 -10.12 12.44 -5.81
CA PHE A 97 -10.04 13.67 -6.61
C PHE A 97 -8.96 14.65 -6.14
N GLU A 98 -8.72 14.76 -4.83
CA GLU A 98 -7.67 15.60 -4.24
C GLU A 98 -6.28 15.25 -4.77
N LYS A 99 -5.96 13.96 -4.83
CA LYS A 99 -4.69 13.46 -5.33
C LYS A 99 -4.58 13.57 -6.85
N TYR A 100 -5.69 13.57 -7.57
CA TYR A 100 -5.70 13.92 -9.01
C TYR A 100 -5.29 15.39 -9.23
N VAL A 101 -5.79 16.31 -8.41
CA VAL A 101 -5.45 17.75 -8.52
C VAL A 101 -3.99 18.03 -8.17
N GLU A 102 -3.40 17.29 -7.23
CA GLU A 102 -1.97 17.41 -6.91
C GLU A 102 -1.03 16.89 -8.00
N GLU A 103 -1.44 15.85 -8.73
CA GLU A 103 -0.62 15.15 -9.72
C GLU A 103 -0.82 15.69 -11.17
N ALA A 104 -1.82 16.55 -11.39
CA ALA A 104 -2.11 17.21 -12.67
C ALA A 104 -1.28 18.50 -12.86
#